data_AF-A0A0P9PFP7-F1
#
_entry.id   AF-A0A0P9PFP7-F1
#
_cell.length_a   1.000
_cell.length_b   1.000
_cell.length_c   1.000
_cell.angle_alpha   90.00
_cell.angle_beta   90.00
_cell.angle_gamma   90.00
#
_symmetry.space_group_name_H-M   'P 1'
#
loop_
_entity.id
_entity.type
_entity.pdbx_description
1 polymer ?
#
loop_
_entity_poly.entity_id
_entity_poly.type
_entity_poly.pdbx_seq_one_letter_code
_entity_poly.pdbx_strand_id
1 'polypeptide(L)'
;MQRLADPAGGAAGCIVCRGVCAVLLHGGVLDIARAVLCRCQCRSRYRADQFGRQPGRLHRAVRDRCVEGNHRQPGIGPLFSVGRHGLRAAADRHRLSRAGAQACAASVRLRGECQGEIGFQRPIIWKENFMRLVQFELSDGQRRVGLVDGDQVREVQGVESVRELALAAIEAGSALAHQVEQRGVGETHDYSQLLEELRILPPLDHPDPAHLLVSGTGLTHLGSASARDKMHQQSGDEASMTDTMRIFKWGVEGGKPAAGQAGVQPEWFYKGDGSIVVRPGHSFSLPPFAEDGGEEPELSGLYVIGHDRKPYRLGFAIGNEYSDHVMERRNYLYLAHSKLRACSFGPELRVGDLPQSLSGTSRVWRDGKVLWEKEFLSGEANMCHSLENLEYHHFKYAQFLRPGDVHVHFFGTATLSFADGVRTQPGDRFEISQAEFGKPLVNGLAPSEPVFQPGGIGKL
;
A
#
# COMPACT_ATOMS: atom_id res chain seq x y z
N MET A 1 37.75 -33.13 -64.46
CA MET A 1 38.96 -32.30 -64.26
C MET A 1 38.79 -31.60 -62.91
N GLN A 2 39.24 -32.22 -61.82
CA GLN A 2 40.57 -32.04 -61.19
C GLN A 2 40.73 -30.64 -60.57
N ARG A 3 41.27 -30.43 -59.37
CA ARG A 3 41.54 -31.17 -58.12
C ARG A 3 42.56 -30.27 -57.38
N LEU A 4 42.41 -30.17 -56.04
CA LEU A 4 43.47 -30.02 -55.02
C LEU A 4 44.22 -28.65 -54.98
N ALA A 5 44.69 -28.13 -53.84
CA ALA A 5 45.14 -28.80 -52.62
C ALA A 5 45.08 -27.88 -51.38
N ASP A 6 44.65 -28.45 -50.27
CA ASP A 6 45.16 -28.22 -48.90
C ASP A 6 46.45 -29.07 -48.74
N PRO A 7 47.39 -28.88 -47.78
CA PRO A 7 47.15 -29.22 -46.36
C PRO A 7 47.99 -28.38 -45.36
N ALA A 8 47.82 -28.34 -44.03
CA ALA A 8 47.98 -29.35 -42.96
C ALA A 8 48.06 -28.52 -41.65
N GLY A 9 47.69 -28.90 -40.43
CA GLY A 9 47.20 -30.11 -39.74
C GLY A 9 46.93 -29.70 -38.28
N GLY A 10 46.50 -30.49 -37.30
CA GLY A 10 45.96 -31.85 -37.17
C GLY A 10 45.27 -31.87 -35.77
N ALA A 11 44.06 -32.42 -35.66
CA ALA A 11 43.70 -33.74 -35.11
C ALA A 11 43.94 -33.87 -33.57
N ALA A 12 42.86 -33.90 -32.76
CA ALA A 12 42.09 -35.09 -32.31
C ALA A 12 42.81 -35.83 -31.16
N GLY A 13 42.21 -36.29 -30.06
CA GLY A 13 40.85 -36.61 -29.63
C GLY A 13 40.97 -37.84 -28.71
N CYS A 14 40.08 -38.06 -27.72
CA CYS A 14 39.57 -39.41 -27.38
C CYS A 14 38.55 -39.43 -26.22
N ILE A 15 37.74 -40.48 -26.30
CA ILE A 15 36.54 -40.89 -25.58
C ILE A 15 36.88 -41.67 -24.30
N VAL A 16 36.05 -41.56 -23.24
CA VAL A 16 35.75 -42.69 -22.33
C VAL A 16 34.28 -42.64 -21.86
N CYS A 17 33.56 -43.75 -22.09
CA CYS A 17 32.23 -44.08 -21.56
C CYS A 17 32.29 -44.72 -20.15
N ARG A 18 31.21 -44.57 -19.37
CA ARG A 18 30.60 -45.48 -18.33
C ARG A 18 29.85 -44.58 -17.31
N GLY A 19 28.63 -44.81 -16.82
CA GLY A 19 27.62 -45.86 -16.95
C GLY A 19 26.47 -45.54 -15.96
N VAL A 20 25.24 -45.93 -16.32
CA VAL A 20 24.14 -46.48 -15.48
C VAL A 20 23.97 -45.96 -14.03
N CYS A 21 22.85 -45.30 -13.70
CA CYS A 21 21.66 -45.89 -13.04
C CYS A 21 20.74 -44.81 -12.43
N ALA A 22 19.43 -45.05 -12.52
CA ALA A 22 18.36 -44.26 -11.92
C ALA A 22 18.24 -44.50 -10.41
N VAL A 23 17.77 -43.49 -9.67
CA VAL A 23 17.04 -43.71 -8.40
C VAL A 23 15.81 -42.80 -8.39
N LEU A 24 14.66 -43.44 -8.59
CA LEU A 24 13.34 -43.00 -8.12
C LEU A 24 13.28 -43.20 -6.60
N LEU A 25 12.73 -42.23 -5.86
CA LEU A 25 12.11 -42.51 -4.56
C LEU A 25 10.79 -41.73 -4.42
N HIS A 26 9.71 -42.51 -4.40
CA HIS A 26 8.38 -42.15 -3.92
C HIS A 26 8.34 -42.12 -2.39
N GLY A 27 7.54 -41.20 -1.84
CA GLY A 27 6.62 -41.44 -0.71
C GLY A 27 7.18 -41.52 0.71
N GLY A 28 6.51 -40.83 1.65
CA GLY A 28 6.68 -41.09 3.07
C GLY A 28 6.23 -39.95 3.98
N VAL A 29 4.99 -40.03 4.46
CA VAL A 29 4.46 -39.29 5.61
C VAL A 29 5.22 -39.71 6.87
N LEU A 30 5.66 -38.75 7.70
CA LEU A 30 5.90 -38.98 9.12
C LEU A 30 5.72 -37.68 9.92
N ASP A 31 4.64 -37.64 10.71
CA ASP A 31 4.55 -36.83 11.92
C ASP A 31 5.68 -37.19 12.90
N ILE A 32 6.21 -36.20 13.62
CA ILE A 32 6.44 -36.24 15.08
C ILE A 32 7.04 -34.89 15.52
N ALA A 33 6.37 -34.28 16.50
CA ALA A 33 6.75 -33.09 17.24
C ALA A 33 8.12 -33.20 17.92
N ARG A 34 8.86 -32.08 17.99
CA ARG A 34 9.82 -31.85 19.09
C ARG A 34 10.14 -30.36 19.34
N ALA A 35 9.55 -29.88 20.44
CA ALA A 35 10.14 -29.12 21.53
C ALA A 35 11.12 -27.95 21.25
N VAL A 36 10.61 -26.77 21.60
CA VAL A 36 11.29 -25.62 22.23
C VAL A 36 12.36 -26.06 23.24
N LEU A 37 13.57 -25.48 23.15
CA LEU A 37 14.31 -24.84 24.26
C LEU A 37 15.75 -24.43 23.89
N CYS A 38 16.19 -23.34 24.54
CA CYS A 38 17.55 -22.80 24.71
C CYS A 38 18.11 -21.91 23.57
N ARG A 39 18.75 -20.75 23.84
CA ARG A 39 19.17 -20.10 25.11
C ARG A 39 19.61 -18.67 24.77
N CYS A 40 19.17 -17.70 25.57
CA CYS A 40 19.89 -16.45 25.76
C CYS A 40 21.24 -16.74 26.44
N GLN A 41 22.34 -16.15 25.94
CA GLN A 41 23.56 -15.97 26.73
C GLN A 41 24.08 -14.54 26.55
N CYS A 42 23.90 -13.74 27.61
CA CYS A 42 24.79 -12.63 27.93
C CYS A 42 26.19 -13.18 28.20
N ARG A 43 27.23 -12.53 27.65
CA ARG A 43 28.59 -12.59 28.20
C ARG A 43 29.16 -11.20 28.38
N SER A 44 29.60 -10.94 29.61
CA SER A 44 30.34 -9.76 30.01
C SER A 44 31.79 -10.15 30.36
N ARG A 45 32.73 -9.33 29.86
CA ARG A 45 34.02 -8.90 30.44
C ARG A 45 35.30 -9.76 30.36
N TYR A 46 36.27 -9.13 29.66
CA TYR A 46 37.65 -8.72 30.05
C TYR A 46 38.90 -9.60 29.80
N ARG A 47 39.75 -9.01 28.92
CA ARG A 47 41.23 -8.81 28.87
C ARG A 47 42.24 -9.97 29.00
N ALA A 48 43.20 -10.01 28.06
CA ALA A 48 44.58 -9.50 28.24
C ALA A 48 45.40 -9.55 26.92
N ASP A 49 46.14 -8.46 26.62
CA ASP A 49 47.51 -8.29 26.04
C ASP A 49 48.08 -9.28 24.98
N GLN A 50 48.90 -8.94 23.96
CA GLN A 50 49.93 -7.89 23.82
C GLN A 50 50.59 -7.85 22.39
N PHE A 51 51.18 -6.70 22.04
CA PHE A 51 52.31 -6.39 21.10
C PHE A 51 52.18 -6.27 19.56
N GLY A 52 52.57 -5.08 19.04
CA GLY A 52 53.03 -4.83 17.66
C GLY A 52 53.05 -3.33 17.21
N ARG A 53 54.24 -2.69 17.19
CA ARG A 53 54.62 -1.25 17.02
C ARG A 53 54.18 -0.53 15.70
N GLN A 54 53.58 0.69 15.77
CA GLN A 54 54.05 2.09 15.46
C GLN A 54 54.02 2.59 13.98
N PRO A 55 54.02 3.93 13.65
CA PRO A 55 53.62 5.17 14.36
C PRO A 55 52.82 6.22 13.49
N GLY A 56 52.24 7.28 14.09
CA GLY A 56 51.76 8.46 13.34
C GLY A 56 50.84 9.48 14.06
N ARG A 57 51.46 10.45 14.75
CA ARG A 57 51.05 11.79 15.27
C ARG A 57 49.56 12.26 15.36
N LEU A 58 49.23 12.73 16.59
CA LEU A 58 48.59 14.01 17.05
C LEU A 58 47.28 14.51 16.39
N HIS A 59 46.25 15.07 17.06
CA HIS A 59 45.91 15.32 18.48
C HIS A 59 44.43 15.80 18.56
N ARG A 60 43.67 15.24 19.53
CA ARG A 60 42.72 15.87 20.49
C ARG A 60 41.74 16.95 19.98
N ALA A 61 40.43 16.71 19.89
CA ALA A 61 39.42 16.39 20.92
C ALA A 61 38.97 17.58 21.80
N VAL A 62 37.67 17.82 21.68
CA VAL A 62 36.76 18.73 22.38
C VAL A 62 36.35 18.12 23.73
N ARG A 63 36.27 18.94 24.80
CA ARG A 63 35.10 19.12 25.70
C ARG A 63 35.44 19.84 27.01
N ASP A 64 34.61 20.86 27.26
CA ASP A 64 33.90 21.27 28.48
C ASP A 64 34.63 21.46 29.82
N ARG A 65 34.46 22.67 30.36
CA ARG A 65 34.49 22.99 31.80
C ARG A 65 33.34 23.89 32.18
N CYS A 66 32.64 23.51 33.25
CA CYS A 66 31.82 24.39 34.08
C CYS A 66 32.68 25.35 34.91
N VAL A 67 32.22 26.58 35.14
CA VAL A 67 32.55 27.42 36.30
C VAL A 67 31.32 28.30 36.66
N GLU A 68 31.07 28.43 37.96
CA GLU A 68 29.99 29.14 38.67
C GLU A 68 30.17 30.67 38.77
N GLY A 69 29.08 31.40 39.09
CA GLY A 69 29.14 32.48 40.11
C GLY A 69 28.51 33.87 39.85
N ASN A 70 27.28 34.07 40.36
CA ASN A 70 26.76 35.22 41.17
C ASN A 70 26.58 36.67 40.62
N HIS A 71 25.36 37.24 40.63
CA HIS A 71 24.78 38.11 41.71
C HIS A 71 23.56 39.02 41.30
N ARG A 72 22.56 39.10 42.21
CA ARG A 72 21.62 40.22 42.62
C ARG A 72 20.29 40.54 41.88
N GLN A 73 19.17 39.98 42.41
CA GLN A 73 17.92 40.56 43.04
C GLN A 73 17.25 41.91 42.62
N PRO A 74 15.98 42.25 43.04
CA PRO A 74 14.82 41.45 43.58
C PRO A 74 13.39 41.91 43.13
N GLY A 75 12.32 41.20 43.56
CA GLY A 75 10.91 41.70 43.46
C GLY A 75 9.74 40.77 43.87
N ILE A 76 9.64 40.42 45.17
CA ILE A 76 8.47 40.23 46.08
C ILE A 76 7.09 39.70 45.57
N GLY A 77 6.56 38.66 46.24
CA GLY A 77 5.11 38.39 46.42
C GLY A 77 4.74 36.95 46.82
N PRO A 78 4.28 36.64 48.07
CA PRO A 78 4.10 35.27 48.58
C PRO A 78 2.62 34.84 48.73
N LEU A 79 2.35 33.52 48.80
CA LEU A 79 1.69 32.86 49.96
C LEU A 79 1.21 31.40 49.70
N PHE A 80 1.31 30.62 50.78
CA PHE A 80 0.64 29.36 51.15
C PHE A 80 1.25 27.98 50.82
N SER A 81 0.97 27.09 51.77
CA SER A 81 1.79 26.03 52.35
C SER A 81 1.37 24.63 51.92
N VAL A 82 2.31 23.68 51.87
CA VAL A 82 2.00 22.24 51.95
C VAL A 82 2.91 21.57 52.97
N GLY A 83 2.30 20.81 53.87
CA GLY A 83 2.91 20.12 55.00
C GLY A 83 3.70 18.86 54.62
N ARG A 84 4.65 18.54 55.50
CA ARG A 84 5.50 17.33 55.51
C ARG A 84 4.76 16.12 56.09
N HIS A 85 5.08 14.93 55.59
CA HIS A 85 5.47 13.69 56.31
C HIS A 85 5.77 12.64 55.22
N GLY A 86 6.76 11.76 55.24
CA GLY A 86 7.70 11.29 56.26
C GLY A 86 8.03 9.84 55.90
N LEU A 87 9.23 9.60 55.35
CA LEU A 87 9.77 8.28 55.01
C LEU A 87 10.09 7.45 56.26
N ARG A 88 9.77 6.14 56.25
CA ARG A 88 10.53 5.11 56.96
C ARG A 88 10.59 3.83 56.14
N ALA A 89 11.82 3.36 55.95
CA ALA A 89 12.18 2.04 55.44
C ALA A 89 12.37 1.06 56.61
N ALA A 90 12.08 -0.21 56.40
CA ALA A 90 12.63 -1.32 57.18
C ALA A 90 12.78 -2.55 56.27
N ALA A 91 13.94 -3.18 56.37
CA ALA A 91 14.36 -4.36 55.64
C ALA A 91 13.92 -5.64 56.36
N ASP A 92 13.74 -6.74 55.63
CA ASP A 92 14.19 -8.05 56.15
C ASP A 92 14.48 -9.07 55.04
N ARG A 93 15.50 -9.91 55.29
CA ARG A 93 16.05 -10.92 54.37
C ARG A 93 15.75 -12.35 54.85
N HIS A 94 15.72 -13.27 53.88
CA HIS A 94 16.08 -14.71 53.92
C HIS A 94 15.24 -15.69 54.77
N ARG A 95 14.65 -16.70 54.11
CA ARG A 95 15.20 -18.08 54.01
C ARG A 95 14.37 -18.99 53.09
N LEU A 96 15.09 -19.74 52.27
CA LEU A 96 14.65 -20.92 51.53
C LEU A 96 14.78 -22.17 52.42
N SER A 97 13.83 -23.09 52.37
CA SER A 97 14.09 -24.53 52.50
C SER A 97 13.11 -25.34 51.64
N ARG A 98 13.66 -26.32 50.91
CA ARG A 98 12.96 -27.38 50.16
C ARG A 98 12.78 -28.57 51.10
N ALA A 99 11.60 -29.18 51.13
CA ALA A 99 11.43 -30.62 51.34
C ALA A 99 9.99 -31.07 51.05
N GLY A 100 9.84 -32.16 50.31
CA GLY A 100 8.85 -33.19 50.61
C GLY A 100 7.47 -33.07 49.97
N ALA A 101 7.32 -33.70 48.82
CA ALA A 101 6.04 -34.11 48.27
C ALA A 101 5.37 -35.17 49.18
N GLN A 102 4.08 -35.02 49.48
CA GLN A 102 3.16 -36.16 49.52
C GLN A 102 1.70 -35.72 49.44
N ALA A 103 0.97 -36.46 48.63
CA ALA A 103 -0.38 -36.22 48.18
C ALA A 103 -1.41 -36.37 49.31
N CYS A 104 -2.40 -35.48 49.31
CA CYS A 104 -3.74 -35.78 49.80
C CYS A 104 -4.74 -35.20 48.80
N ALA A 105 -5.33 -36.10 48.00
CA ALA A 105 -6.47 -35.79 47.16
C ALA A 105 -7.70 -35.57 48.07
N ALA A 106 -8.07 -34.30 48.26
CA ALA A 106 -9.36 -33.93 48.82
C ALA A 106 -10.19 -33.30 47.68
N SER A 107 -11.16 -34.07 47.20
CA SER A 107 -12.16 -33.69 46.21
C SER A 107 -13.13 -32.67 46.79
N VAL A 108 -12.87 -31.39 46.55
CA VAL A 108 -13.85 -30.32 46.77
C VAL A 108 -14.72 -30.21 45.51
N ARG A 109 -15.97 -30.70 45.62
CA ARG A 109 -17.03 -30.43 44.64
C ARG A 109 -17.52 -29.00 44.83
N LEU A 110 -17.11 -28.09 43.97
CA LEU A 110 -17.81 -26.82 43.75
C LEU A 110 -18.75 -27.00 42.56
N ARG A 111 -20.05 -27.04 42.83
CA ARG A 111 -21.08 -26.80 41.81
C ARG A 111 -21.22 -25.30 41.65
N GLY A 112 -20.75 -24.77 40.53
CA GLY A 112 -21.04 -23.44 40.04
C GLY A 112 -21.26 -23.55 38.54
N GLU A 113 -22.52 -23.51 38.12
CA GLU A 113 -22.90 -23.41 36.71
C GLU A 113 -22.58 -21.99 36.24
N CYS A 114 -21.40 -21.81 35.65
CA CYS A 114 -21.12 -20.67 34.77
C CYS A 114 -21.40 -21.13 33.34
N GLN A 115 -22.63 -20.92 32.87
CA GLN A 115 -22.93 -20.93 31.44
C GLN A 115 -22.40 -19.62 30.84
N GLY A 116 -21.09 -19.58 30.59
CA GLY A 116 -20.49 -18.66 29.64
C GLY A 116 -20.03 -19.50 28.46
N GLU A 117 -20.72 -19.43 27.33
CA GLU A 117 -20.19 -19.92 26.07
C GLU A 117 -18.94 -19.09 25.74
N ILE A 118 -17.77 -19.62 26.07
CA ILE A 118 -16.52 -19.16 25.51
C ILE A 118 -16.56 -19.62 24.05
N GLY A 119 -17.10 -18.76 23.20
CA GLY A 119 -17.05 -18.95 21.76
C GLY A 119 -15.60 -19.07 21.33
N PHE A 120 -15.14 -20.31 21.13
CA PHE A 120 -13.87 -20.57 20.46
C PHE A 120 -14.03 -20.11 19.01
N GLN A 121 -13.74 -18.84 18.75
CA GLN A 121 -13.57 -18.37 17.37
C GLN A 121 -12.47 -19.22 16.75
N ARG A 122 -12.78 -19.89 15.63
CA ARG A 122 -11.76 -20.58 14.85
C ARG A 122 -10.70 -19.53 14.48
N PRO A 123 -9.40 -19.83 14.63
CA PRO A 123 -8.36 -18.93 14.18
C PRO A 123 -8.62 -18.62 12.70
N ILE A 124 -8.55 -17.33 12.34
CA ILE A 124 -8.60 -16.91 10.94
C ILE A 124 -7.31 -17.46 10.31
N ILE A 125 -7.41 -18.57 9.59
CA ILE A 125 -6.27 -19.18 8.91
C ILE A 125 -6.12 -18.45 7.58
N TRP A 126 -5.21 -17.50 7.52
CA TRP A 126 -4.78 -16.88 6.27
C TRP A 126 -4.14 -17.96 5.40
N LYS A 127 -4.82 -18.38 4.33
CA LYS A 127 -4.26 -19.30 3.35
C LYS A 127 -3.19 -18.64 2.48
N GLU A 128 -3.12 -17.31 2.47
CA GLU A 128 -2.24 -16.51 1.63
C GLU A 128 -1.69 -15.33 2.45
N ASN A 129 -0.52 -14.79 2.09
CA ASN A 129 0.16 -13.67 2.80
C ASN A 129 -0.57 -12.31 2.70
N PHE A 130 -1.86 -12.30 2.38
CA PHE A 130 -2.65 -11.10 2.21
C PHE A 130 -4.09 -11.28 2.71
N MET A 131 -4.75 -10.14 2.94
CA MET A 131 -6.14 -10.03 3.37
C MET A 131 -6.85 -9.04 2.46
N ARG A 132 -8.16 -9.23 2.24
CA ARG A 132 -8.97 -8.29 1.48
C ARG A 132 -10.09 -7.72 2.33
N LEU A 133 -10.17 -6.40 2.39
CA LEU A 133 -11.18 -5.66 3.13
C LEU A 133 -12.07 -4.86 2.19
N VAL A 134 -13.35 -4.77 2.53
CA VAL A 134 -14.32 -3.87 1.88
C VAL A 134 -14.96 -2.97 2.92
N GLN A 135 -15.49 -1.84 2.47
CA GLN A 135 -16.44 -1.03 3.23
C GLN A 135 -17.80 -1.17 2.53
N PHE A 136 -18.88 -1.30 3.28
CA PHE A 136 -20.21 -1.46 2.71
C PHE A 136 -21.31 -0.91 3.62
N GLU A 137 -22.49 -0.71 3.05
CA GLU A 137 -23.70 -0.31 3.75
C GLU A 137 -24.64 -1.51 3.94
N LEU A 138 -25.24 -1.62 5.12
CA LEU A 138 -26.37 -2.50 5.37
C LEU A 138 -27.65 -1.95 4.71
N SER A 139 -28.71 -2.76 4.69
CA SER A 139 -30.00 -2.34 4.12
C SER A 139 -30.64 -1.16 4.85
N ASP A 140 -30.25 -0.90 6.10
CA ASP A 140 -30.65 0.25 6.90
C ASP A 140 -29.72 1.47 6.74
N GLY A 141 -28.72 1.37 5.86
CA GLY A 141 -27.73 2.43 5.57
C GLY A 141 -26.56 2.48 6.56
N GLN A 142 -26.50 1.61 7.57
CA GLN A 142 -25.37 1.59 8.49
C GLN A 142 -24.10 1.09 7.82
N ARG A 143 -22.97 1.70 8.17
CA ARG A 143 -21.68 1.36 7.59
C ARG A 143 -21.01 0.19 8.31
N ARG A 144 -20.32 -0.65 7.55
CA ARG A 144 -19.55 -1.80 8.04
C ARG A 144 -18.23 -1.93 7.31
N VAL A 145 -17.26 -2.53 8.00
CA VAL A 145 -16.03 -3.06 7.39
C VAL A 145 -16.20 -4.57 7.28
N GLY A 146 -15.85 -5.13 6.14
CA GLY A 146 -15.97 -6.56 5.87
C GLY A 146 -14.65 -7.20 5.46
N LEU A 147 -14.38 -8.38 5.99
CA LEU A 147 -13.35 -9.30 5.52
C LEU A 147 -13.92 -10.15 4.37
N VAL A 148 -13.29 -10.11 3.20
CA VAL A 148 -13.71 -10.91 2.05
C VAL A 148 -13.22 -12.36 2.20
N ASP A 149 -14.16 -13.30 2.14
CA ASP A 149 -13.93 -14.76 2.22
C ASP A 149 -14.67 -15.45 1.06
N GLY A 150 -13.99 -15.57 -0.09
CA GLY A 150 -14.59 -16.05 -1.32
C GLY A 150 -15.71 -15.14 -1.84
N ASP A 151 -16.92 -15.67 -1.94
CA ASP A 151 -18.12 -14.92 -2.36
C ASP A 151 -18.91 -14.34 -1.17
N GLN A 152 -18.31 -14.32 0.02
CA GLN A 152 -18.92 -13.82 1.24
C GLN A 152 -18.11 -12.66 1.83
N VAL A 153 -18.79 -11.76 2.51
CA VAL A 153 -18.20 -10.67 3.29
C VAL A 153 -18.55 -10.84 4.75
N ARG A 154 -17.54 -11.01 5.61
CA ARG A 154 -17.72 -11.22 7.05
C ARG A 154 -17.44 -9.92 7.80
N GLU A 155 -18.40 -9.42 8.55
CA GLU A 155 -18.27 -8.15 9.27
C GLU A 155 -17.13 -8.16 10.27
N VAL A 156 -16.26 -7.15 10.25
CA VAL A 156 -15.26 -6.92 11.29
C VAL A 156 -15.93 -6.20 12.46
N GLN A 157 -15.80 -6.74 13.67
CA GLN A 157 -16.57 -6.24 14.81
C GLN A 157 -16.08 -4.89 15.35
N GLY A 158 -17.04 -4.05 15.76
CA GLY A 158 -16.78 -2.82 16.53
C GLY A 158 -16.04 -1.73 15.76
N VAL A 159 -16.20 -1.68 14.44
CA VAL A 159 -15.60 -0.65 13.59
C VAL A 159 -16.50 -0.34 12.40
N GLU A 160 -16.60 0.93 12.03
CA GLU A 160 -17.41 1.37 10.89
C GLU A 160 -16.52 1.76 9.70
N SER A 161 -15.22 1.98 9.91
CA SER A 161 -14.27 2.34 8.86
C SER A 161 -12.91 1.65 8.88
N VAL A 162 -12.37 1.39 7.69
CA VAL A 162 -10.98 0.94 7.54
C VAL A 162 -10.03 2.01 8.06
N ARG A 163 -10.40 3.29 7.96
CA ARG A 163 -9.65 4.39 8.58
C ARG A 163 -9.58 4.27 10.10
N GLU A 164 -10.70 4.03 10.79
CA GLU A 164 -10.71 3.77 12.24
C GLU A 164 -9.86 2.55 12.60
N LEU A 165 -10.00 1.47 11.83
CA LEU A 165 -9.21 0.26 12.02
C LEU A 165 -7.71 0.53 11.89
N ALA A 166 -7.31 1.34 10.90
CA ALA A 166 -5.94 1.74 10.68
C ALA A 166 -5.39 2.64 11.78
N LEU A 167 -6.16 3.64 12.23
CA LEU A 167 -5.75 4.52 13.33
C LEU A 167 -5.59 3.73 14.63
N ALA A 168 -6.47 2.78 14.91
CA ALA A 168 -6.32 1.86 16.04
C ALA A 168 -5.08 0.97 15.91
N ALA A 169 -4.77 0.47 14.72
CA ALA A 169 -3.56 -0.31 14.46
C ALA A 169 -2.28 0.50 14.73
N ILE A 170 -2.25 1.76 14.27
CA ILE A 170 -1.14 2.70 14.45
C ILE A 170 -0.94 2.99 15.94
N GLU A 171 -2.00 3.36 16.67
CA GLU A 171 -1.94 3.62 18.11
C GLU A 171 -1.44 2.41 18.90
N ALA A 172 -1.88 1.21 18.53
CA ALA A 172 -1.48 -0.04 19.17
C ALA A 172 -0.08 -0.54 18.72
N GLY A 173 0.55 0.09 17.72
CA GLY A 173 1.81 -0.37 17.14
C GLY A 173 1.73 -1.78 16.54
N SER A 174 0.58 -2.15 15.96
CA SER A 174 0.29 -3.49 15.45
C SER A 174 -0.10 -3.49 13.97
N ALA A 175 -0.04 -4.66 13.33
CA ALA A 175 -0.46 -4.79 11.93
C ALA A 175 -1.99 -4.68 11.78
N LEU A 176 -2.45 -4.15 10.65
CA LEU A 176 -3.88 -4.01 10.35
C LEU A 176 -4.61 -5.37 10.40
N ALA A 177 -4.00 -6.44 9.87
CA ALA A 177 -4.54 -7.79 9.94
C ALA A 177 -4.73 -8.26 11.39
N HIS A 178 -3.82 -7.92 12.29
CA HIS A 178 -3.94 -8.27 13.70
C HIS A 178 -5.11 -7.56 14.38
N GLN A 179 -5.40 -6.30 13.99
CA GLN A 179 -6.59 -5.60 14.49
C GLN A 179 -7.89 -6.28 14.05
N VAL A 180 -7.95 -6.80 12.81
CA VAL A 180 -9.10 -7.60 12.34
C VAL A 180 -9.26 -8.87 13.15
N GLU A 181 -8.17 -9.60 13.39
CA GLU A 181 -8.18 -10.83 14.21
C GLU A 181 -8.63 -10.58 15.64
N GLN A 182 -8.08 -9.54 16.30
CA GLN A 182 -8.39 -9.21 17.69
C GLN A 182 -9.86 -8.85 17.89
N ARG A 183 -10.45 -8.12 16.93
CA ARG A 183 -11.87 -7.77 16.94
C ARG A 183 -12.75 -8.98 16.63
N GLY A 184 -12.24 -9.89 15.81
CA GLY A 184 -12.99 -11.01 15.29
C GLY A 184 -13.99 -10.56 14.22
N VAL A 185 -14.67 -11.56 13.65
CA VAL A 185 -15.65 -11.37 12.57
C VAL A 185 -17.01 -11.89 12.99
N GLY A 186 -18.05 -11.14 12.62
CA GLY A 186 -19.46 -11.38 12.97
C GLY A 186 -20.27 -11.90 11.79
N GLU A 187 -21.36 -11.20 11.50
CA GLU A 187 -22.34 -11.56 10.46
C GLU A 187 -21.69 -11.70 9.09
N THR A 188 -22.29 -12.57 8.27
CA THR A 188 -21.82 -12.87 6.91
C THR A 188 -22.86 -12.39 5.91
N HIS A 189 -22.38 -11.71 4.86
CA HIS A 189 -23.18 -11.13 3.79
C HIS A 189 -22.79 -11.71 2.44
N ASP A 190 -23.77 -11.87 1.55
CA ASP A 190 -23.51 -12.26 0.16
C ASP A 190 -22.84 -11.11 -0.60
N TYR A 191 -21.64 -11.36 -1.11
CA TYR A 191 -20.86 -10.29 -1.73
C TYR A 191 -21.45 -9.88 -3.10
N SER A 192 -22.00 -10.83 -3.85
CA SER A 192 -22.60 -10.54 -5.16
C SER A 192 -23.82 -9.65 -4.99
N GLN A 193 -24.65 -9.93 -3.97
CA GLN A 193 -25.79 -9.08 -3.61
C GLN A 193 -25.36 -7.67 -3.22
N LEU A 194 -24.30 -7.50 -2.42
CA LEU A 194 -23.78 -6.18 -2.05
C LEU A 194 -23.34 -5.36 -3.27
N LEU A 195 -22.73 -6.01 -4.26
CA LEU A 195 -22.31 -5.37 -5.50
C LEU A 195 -23.51 -5.03 -6.41
N GLU A 196 -24.45 -5.96 -6.58
CA GLU A 196 -25.65 -5.77 -7.39
C GLU A 196 -26.56 -4.66 -6.85
N GLU A 197 -26.66 -4.55 -5.53
CA GLU A 197 -27.42 -3.51 -4.84
C GLU A 197 -26.65 -2.20 -4.68
N LEU A 198 -25.42 -2.10 -5.22
CA LEU A 198 -24.55 -0.91 -5.15
C LEU A 198 -24.28 -0.44 -3.70
N ARG A 199 -24.18 -1.39 -2.76
CA ARG A 199 -23.93 -1.11 -1.33
C ARG A 199 -22.44 -1.11 -0.96
N ILE A 200 -21.56 -1.42 -1.89
CA ILE A 200 -20.10 -1.33 -1.68
C ILE A 200 -19.63 0.13 -1.73
N LEU A 201 -18.81 0.50 -0.77
CA LEU A 201 -18.16 1.80 -0.65
C LEU A 201 -16.70 1.73 -1.14
N PRO A 202 -16.03 2.87 -1.39
CA PRO A 202 -14.58 2.89 -1.52
C PRO A 202 -13.96 2.21 -0.30
N PRO A 203 -12.93 1.36 -0.47
CA PRO A 203 -12.41 0.56 0.64
C PRO A 203 -11.60 1.38 1.67
N LEU A 204 -11.32 2.65 1.37
CA LEU A 204 -10.78 3.62 2.31
C LEU A 204 -11.29 5.02 1.94
N ASP A 205 -11.77 5.76 2.94
CA ASP A 205 -12.27 7.12 2.79
C ASP A 205 -12.10 7.93 4.09
N HIS A 206 -12.54 9.20 4.07
CA HIS A 206 -12.54 10.08 5.23
C HIS A 206 -13.95 10.71 5.41
N PRO A 207 -14.48 10.81 6.64
CA PRO A 207 -15.81 11.39 6.89
C PRO A 207 -15.92 12.85 6.44
N ASP A 208 -14.83 13.60 6.52
CA ASP A 208 -14.64 14.89 5.84
C ASP A 208 -13.85 14.69 4.54
N PRO A 209 -14.46 14.84 3.35
CA PRO A 209 -13.78 14.65 2.08
C PRO A 209 -12.55 15.53 1.88
N ALA A 210 -12.47 16.71 2.50
CA ALA A 210 -11.33 17.61 2.37
C ALA A 210 -10.03 17.07 2.98
N HIS A 211 -10.14 16.05 3.84
CA HIS A 211 -9.03 15.34 4.49
C HIS A 211 -8.65 14.04 3.77
N LEU A 212 -9.15 13.83 2.55
CA LEU A 212 -8.68 12.79 1.65
C LEU A 212 -8.02 13.46 0.44
N LEU A 213 -6.74 13.18 0.21
CA LEU A 213 -6.02 13.66 -0.97
C LEU A 213 -5.98 12.58 -2.06
N VAL A 214 -6.48 12.91 -3.25
CA VAL A 214 -6.32 12.07 -4.44
C VAL A 214 -5.24 12.66 -5.35
N SER A 215 -4.23 11.85 -5.66
CA SER A 215 -3.11 12.23 -6.52
C SER A 215 -2.65 11.07 -7.36
N GLY A 216 -1.79 11.32 -8.34
CA GLY A 216 -1.16 10.25 -9.09
C GLY A 216 0.19 10.62 -9.69
N THR A 217 0.84 9.63 -10.27
CA THR A 217 2.05 9.77 -11.08
C THR A 217 1.83 9.13 -12.44
N GLY A 218 2.09 9.85 -13.52
CA GLY A 218 2.13 9.26 -14.86
C GLY A 218 3.55 8.86 -15.27
N LEU A 219 3.68 8.29 -16.47
CA LEU A 219 4.95 7.90 -17.09
C LEU A 219 5.77 6.90 -16.26
N THR A 220 5.10 6.11 -15.44
CA THR A 220 5.72 5.14 -14.54
C THR A 220 5.85 3.75 -15.14
N HIS A 221 5.04 3.38 -16.13
CA HIS A 221 5.08 2.03 -16.70
C HIS A 221 5.93 1.99 -17.96
N LEU A 222 6.64 0.87 -18.17
CA LEU A 222 7.59 0.72 -19.27
C LEU A 222 6.94 0.89 -20.67
N GLY A 223 5.63 0.67 -20.77
CA GLY A 223 4.85 0.91 -21.99
C GLY A 223 4.30 2.33 -22.16
N SER A 224 4.22 3.13 -21.09
CA SER A 224 3.51 4.43 -21.07
C SER A 224 4.13 5.46 -22.03
N ALA A 225 5.45 5.42 -22.19
CA ALA A 225 6.18 6.30 -23.09
C ALA A 225 5.67 6.19 -24.54
N SER A 226 5.59 4.98 -25.07
CA SER A 226 5.15 4.74 -26.45
C SER A 226 3.70 5.15 -26.68
N ALA A 227 2.83 5.05 -25.66
CA ALA A 227 1.44 5.48 -25.73
C ALA A 227 1.33 7.01 -25.74
N ARG A 228 2.07 7.71 -24.86
CA ARG A 228 2.07 9.19 -24.83
C ARG A 228 2.76 9.82 -26.02
N ASP A 229 3.86 9.24 -26.51
CA ASP A 229 4.55 9.76 -27.70
C ASP A 229 3.65 9.68 -28.95
N LYS A 230 2.87 8.59 -29.11
CA LYS A 230 1.83 8.51 -30.14
C LYS A 230 0.78 9.63 -30.03
N MET A 231 0.48 10.09 -28.81
CA MET A 231 -0.42 11.23 -28.59
C MET A 231 0.23 12.59 -28.90
N HIS A 232 1.55 12.71 -28.79
CA HIS A 232 2.30 13.97 -28.88
C HIS A 232 3.24 14.13 -30.08
N GLN A 233 3.20 13.23 -31.08
CA GLN A 233 4.21 13.17 -32.15
C GLN A 233 4.59 14.53 -32.77
N GLN A 234 5.85 14.92 -32.53
CA GLN A 234 6.73 15.70 -33.42
C GLN A 234 8.11 15.00 -33.44
N SER A 235 8.71 14.88 -34.63
CA SER A 235 9.79 13.93 -34.96
C SER A 235 11.23 14.34 -34.56
N GLY A 236 12.03 13.36 -34.07
CA GLY A 236 13.45 13.10 -34.47
C GLY A 236 14.65 13.66 -33.65
N ASP A 237 15.59 12.81 -33.18
CA ASP A 237 16.83 13.08 -32.38
C ASP A 237 16.67 13.42 -30.88
N GLU A 238 17.68 13.12 -30.05
CA GLU A 238 17.69 13.36 -28.59
C GLU A 238 17.45 14.84 -28.21
N ALA A 239 17.79 15.76 -29.12
CA ALA A 239 17.54 17.20 -29.00
C ALA A 239 16.08 17.61 -29.32
N SER A 240 15.30 16.75 -30.00
CA SER A 240 13.85 16.96 -30.19
C SER A 240 13.00 16.15 -29.21
N MET A 241 13.64 15.36 -28.34
CA MET A 241 12.94 14.52 -27.38
C MET A 241 11.98 15.38 -26.55
N THR A 242 10.69 15.03 -26.61
CA THR A 242 9.64 15.71 -25.84
C THR A 242 9.96 15.63 -24.34
N ASP A 243 9.47 16.60 -23.56
CA ASP A 243 9.67 16.60 -22.10
C ASP A 243 9.15 15.32 -21.45
N THR A 244 8.05 14.77 -21.97
CA THR A 244 7.49 13.46 -21.61
C THR A 244 8.51 12.33 -21.77
N MET A 245 9.18 12.25 -22.93
CA MET A 245 10.20 11.23 -23.17
C MET A 245 11.43 11.42 -22.29
N ARG A 246 11.80 12.66 -21.99
CA ARG A 246 12.91 12.96 -21.09
C ARG A 246 12.62 12.48 -19.66
N ILE A 247 11.44 12.80 -19.12
CA ILE A 247 11.02 12.37 -17.79
C ILE A 247 10.97 10.85 -17.71
N PHE A 248 10.40 10.18 -18.72
CA PHE A 248 10.37 8.72 -18.77
C PHE A 248 11.78 8.11 -18.79
N LYS A 249 12.68 8.65 -19.62
CA LYS A 249 14.08 8.19 -19.70
C LYS A 249 14.78 8.32 -18.33
N TRP A 250 14.62 9.45 -17.65
CA TRP A 250 15.13 9.62 -16.29
C TRP A 250 14.57 8.57 -15.33
N GLY A 251 13.26 8.29 -15.40
CA GLY A 251 12.62 7.21 -14.65
C GLY A 251 13.31 5.86 -14.86
N VAL A 252 13.57 5.47 -16.12
CA VAL A 252 14.27 4.21 -16.43
C VAL A 252 15.69 4.20 -15.87
N GLU A 253 16.42 5.32 -15.94
CA GLU A 253 17.82 5.41 -15.54
C GLU A 253 18.03 5.51 -14.02
N GLY A 254 17.09 6.12 -13.29
CA GLY A 254 17.27 6.44 -11.87
C GLY A 254 16.02 6.31 -11.00
N GLY A 255 14.93 5.76 -11.52
CA GLY A 255 13.66 5.62 -10.80
C GLY A 255 13.64 4.47 -9.79
N LYS A 256 14.61 3.53 -9.88
CA LYS A 256 14.79 2.38 -8.99
C LYS A 256 16.15 2.43 -8.28
N PRO A 257 16.36 3.37 -7.34
CA PRO A 257 17.58 3.43 -6.55
C PRO A 257 17.68 2.23 -5.58
N ALA A 258 18.82 2.10 -4.90
CA ALA A 258 18.92 1.15 -3.79
C ALA A 258 17.96 1.51 -2.65
N ALA A 259 17.49 0.51 -1.89
CA ALA A 259 16.56 0.70 -0.78
C ALA A 259 17.04 1.79 0.21
N GLY A 260 16.13 2.65 0.64
CA GLY A 260 16.40 3.80 1.51
C GLY A 260 17.06 5.00 0.83
N GLN A 261 17.24 4.99 -0.50
CA GLN A 261 17.77 6.13 -1.25
C GLN A 261 16.68 6.77 -2.13
N ALA A 262 16.77 8.10 -2.28
CA ALA A 262 15.90 8.83 -3.20
C ALA A 262 16.39 8.68 -4.63
N GLY A 263 15.48 8.36 -5.55
CA GLY A 263 15.75 8.25 -6.98
C GLY A 263 15.43 9.55 -7.71
N VAL A 264 15.24 9.44 -9.03
CA VAL A 264 14.71 10.56 -9.81
C VAL A 264 13.23 10.79 -9.50
N GLN A 265 12.83 12.06 -9.56
CA GLN A 265 11.46 12.47 -9.29
C GLN A 265 10.54 12.12 -10.46
N PRO A 266 9.41 11.42 -10.22
CA PRO A 266 8.42 11.14 -11.26
C PRO A 266 7.58 12.39 -11.59
N GLU A 267 6.83 12.31 -12.68
CA GLU A 267 5.66 13.17 -12.90
C GLU A 267 4.68 13.01 -11.73
N TRP A 268 4.07 14.11 -11.27
CA TRP A 268 3.07 14.08 -10.22
C TRP A 268 1.94 15.05 -10.54
N PHE A 269 0.71 14.65 -10.24
CA PHE A 269 -0.47 15.52 -10.38
C PHE A 269 -1.40 15.40 -9.17
N TYR A 270 -2.10 16.50 -8.89
CA TYR A 270 -3.24 16.55 -7.98
C TYR A 270 -4.52 16.27 -8.77
N LYS A 271 -5.35 15.35 -8.28
CA LYS A 271 -6.63 15.01 -8.92
C LYS A 271 -7.82 15.68 -8.26
N GLY A 272 -7.82 15.70 -6.93
CA GLY A 272 -8.94 16.23 -6.14
C GLY A 272 -8.88 15.75 -4.69
N ASP A 273 -9.97 15.94 -3.98
CA ASP A 273 -10.15 15.45 -2.62
C ASP A 273 -11.13 14.27 -2.56
N GLY A 274 -11.62 13.89 -1.38
CA GLY A 274 -12.58 12.79 -1.25
C GLY A 274 -13.90 13.01 -2.00
N SER A 275 -14.25 14.25 -2.37
CA SER A 275 -15.53 14.55 -3.03
C SER A 275 -15.59 14.06 -4.47
N ILE A 276 -14.43 13.79 -5.09
CA ILE A 276 -14.33 13.29 -6.46
C ILE A 276 -14.34 11.75 -6.55
N VAL A 277 -14.39 11.05 -5.42
CA VAL A 277 -14.37 9.59 -5.36
C VAL A 277 -15.77 9.03 -5.58
N VAL A 278 -15.96 8.35 -6.71
CA VAL A 278 -17.18 7.62 -7.04
C VAL A 278 -17.11 6.22 -6.45
N ARG A 279 -18.22 5.77 -5.86
CA ARG A 279 -18.35 4.41 -5.31
C ARG A 279 -18.19 3.35 -6.40
N PRO A 280 -17.62 2.17 -6.10
CA PRO A 280 -17.68 1.02 -6.99
C PRO A 280 -19.14 0.74 -7.43
N GLY A 281 -19.34 0.51 -8.73
CA GLY A 281 -20.64 0.28 -9.37
C GLY A 281 -21.37 1.54 -9.83
N HIS A 282 -21.03 2.72 -9.29
CA HIS A 282 -21.68 3.98 -9.66
C HIS A 282 -21.07 4.61 -10.92
N SER A 283 -21.82 5.50 -11.57
CA SER A 283 -21.37 6.18 -12.79
C SER A 283 -20.52 7.40 -12.51
N PHE A 284 -19.44 7.58 -13.29
CA PHE A 284 -18.76 8.85 -13.41
C PHE A 284 -19.67 9.87 -14.08
N SER A 285 -19.53 11.12 -13.63
CA SER A 285 -20.16 12.27 -14.27
C SER A 285 -19.28 12.77 -15.41
N LEU A 286 -19.87 12.97 -16.59
CA LEU A 286 -19.28 13.62 -17.76
C LEU A 286 -19.84 15.06 -17.86
N PRO A 287 -19.08 16.08 -17.42
CA PRO A 287 -19.52 17.47 -17.49
C PRO A 287 -19.67 17.96 -18.93
N PRO A 288 -20.55 18.95 -19.21
CA PRO A 288 -20.79 19.42 -20.58
C PRO A 288 -19.57 20.02 -21.28
N PHE A 289 -18.59 20.50 -20.52
CA PHE A 289 -17.34 21.05 -21.07
C PHE A 289 -16.27 19.98 -21.30
N ALA A 290 -16.44 18.76 -20.78
CA ALA A 290 -15.49 17.68 -20.95
C ALA A 290 -15.58 17.14 -22.39
N GLU A 291 -14.41 16.91 -22.99
CA GLU A 291 -14.32 16.43 -24.37
C GLU A 291 -14.14 14.91 -24.43
N ASP A 292 -13.78 14.31 -23.29
CA ASP A 292 -13.55 12.89 -23.15
C ASP A 292 -13.89 12.35 -21.75
N GLY A 293 -14.15 11.03 -21.73
CA GLY A 293 -14.67 10.21 -20.64
C GLY A 293 -13.77 9.00 -20.32
N GLY A 294 -12.50 8.98 -20.74
CA GLY A 294 -11.71 7.75 -20.89
C GLY A 294 -11.18 7.13 -19.59
N GLU A 295 -11.14 5.80 -19.52
CA GLU A 295 -10.64 5.05 -18.37
C GLU A 295 -9.11 4.93 -18.36
N GLU A 296 -8.52 5.00 -17.17
CA GLU A 296 -7.11 4.67 -16.93
C GLU A 296 -7.05 3.60 -15.81
N PRO A 297 -6.93 2.30 -16.16
CA PRO A 297 -6.81 1.20 -15.21
C PRO A 297 -5.47 1.22 -14.49
N GLU A 298 -5.52 1.39 -13.18
CA GLU A 298 -4.33 1.64 -12.37
C GLU A 298 -4.30 0.86 -11.06
N LEU A 299 -3.09 0.67 -10.54
CA LEU A 299 -2.89 0.36 -9.14
C LEU A 299 -2.93 1.65 -8.31
N SER A 300 -3.67 1.63 -7.21
CA SER A 300 -3.71 2.73 -6.24
C SER A 300 -3.16 2.30 -4.88
N GLY A 301 -2.26 3.10 -4.32
CA GLY A 301 -1.80 2.96 -2.94
C GLY A 301 -2.75 3.69 -1.99
N LEU A 302 -3.09 3.04 -0.88
CA LEU A 302 -4.03 3.57 0.12
C LEU A 302 -3.32 3.78 1.45
N TYR A 303 -3.38 5.01 1.96
CA TYR A 303 -2.58 5.45 3.11
C TYR A 303 -3.39 6.22 4.14
N VAL A 304 -2.95 6.13 5.40
CA VAL A 304 -3.39 7.00 6.50
C VAL A 304 -2.16 7.65 7.13
N ILE A 305 -2.25 8.93 7.45
CA ILE A 305 -1.20 9.64 8.19
C ILE A 305 -1.42 9.44 9.69
N GLY A 306 -0.42 8.88 10.38
CA GLY A 306 -0.47 8.65 11.82
C GLY A 306 -0.39 9.93 12.66
N HIS A 307 -0.67 9.81 13.96
CA HIS A 307 -0.51 10.90 14.94
C HIS A 307 0.95 11.41 15.02
N ASP A 308 1.90 10.55 14.63
CA ASP A 308 3.33 10.83 14.54
C ASP A 308 3.74 11.51 13.22
N ARG A 309 2.77 11.85 12.37
CA ARG A 309 2.94 12.43 11.02
C ARG A 309 3.60 11.49 10.02
N LYS A 310 3.72 10.19 10.33
CA LYS A 310 4.26 9.20 9.40
C LYS A 310 3.14 8.70 8.48
N PRO A 311 3.38 8.55 7.17
CA PRO A 311 2.45 7.87 6.27
C PRO A 311 2.51 6.36 6.52
N TYR A 312 1.35 5.73 6.65
CA TYR A 312 1.20 4.28 6.77
C TYR A 312 0.43 3.76 5.56
N ARG A 313 1.10 2.96 4.72
CA ARG A 313 0.43 2.23 3.63
C ARG A 313 -0.41 1.11 4.23
N LEU A 314 -1.72 1.15 4.01
CA LEU A 314 -2.62 0.06 4.42
C LEU A 314 -2.57 -1.09 3.43
N GLY A 315 -2.39 -0.77 2.16
CA GLY A 315 -2.35 -1.73 1.06
C GLY A 315 -2.67 -1.04 -0.25
N PHE A 316 -3.31 -1.78 -1.15
CA PHE A 316 -3.56 -1.35 -2.51
C PHE A 316 -4.99 -1.66 -2.95
N ALA A 317 -5.48 -0.91 -3.94
CA ALA A 317 -6.73 -1.22 -4.65
C ALA A 317 -6.55 -1.04 -6.15
N ILE A 318 -7.39 -1.70 -6.96
CA ILE A 318 -7.54 -1.35 -8.38
C ILE A 318 -8.26 -0.01 -8.44
N GLY A 319 -7.83 0.83 -9.37
CA GLY A 319 -8.37 2.16 -9.58
C GLY A 319 -8.73 2.41 -11.04
N ASN A 320 -9.70 3.30 -11.24
CA ASN A 320 -10.00 3.92 -12.51
C ASN A 320 -9.78 5.43 -12.38
N GLU A 321 -8.70 5.90 -12.98
CA GLU A 321 -8.29 7.30 -13.00
C GLU A 321 -8.87 8.00 -14.24
N TYR A 322 -10.18 8.22 -14.25
CA TYR A 322 -10.86 8.83 -15.40
C TYR A 322 -10.26 10.21 -15.76
N SER A 323 -9.92 10.39 -17.05
CA SER A 323 -9.26 11.58 -17.59
C SER A 323 -9.87 12.08 -18.90
N ASP A 324 -9.70 13.39 -19.15
CA ASP A 324 -10.05 14.02 -20.44
C ASP A 324 -8.85 14.05 -21.38
N HIS A 325 -8.62 12.94 -22.11
CA HIS A 325 -7.43 12.77 -22.94
C HIS A 325 -7.40 13.73 -24.14
N VAL A 326 -8.57 14.16 -24.62
CA VAL A 326 -8.67 15.15 -25.70
C VAL A 326 -8.12 16.49 -25.22
N MET A 327 -8.49 16.93 -24.02
CA MET A 327 -7.94 18.13 -23.40
C MET A 327 -6.41 18.02 -23.22
N GLU A 328 -5.93 16.89 -22.70
CA GLU A 328 -4.49 16.66 -22.50
C GLU A 328 -3.69 16.73 -23.81
N ARG A 329 -4.20 16.09 -24.87
CA ARG A 329 -3.51 16.01 -26.17
C ARG A 329 -3.27 17.39 -26.81
N ARG A 330 -4.12 18.38 -26.51
CA ARG A 330 -3.99 19.74 -27.07
C ARG A 330 -2.70 20.40 -26.64
N ASN A 331 -2.30 20.24 -25.38
CA ASN A 331 -1.07 20.81 -24.83
C ASN A 331 -0.75 20.15 -23.49
N TYR A 332 0.53 19.83 -23.26
CA TYR A 332 0.96 19.21 -22.00
C TYR A 332 0.63 20.06 -20.76
N LEU A 333 0.55 21.40 -20.89
CA LEU A 333 0.13 22.29 -19.80
C LEU A 333 -1.35 22.09 -19.39
N TYR A 334 -2.15 21.40 -20.19
CA TYR A 334 -3.53 21.04 -19.88
C TYR A 334 -3.67 19.71 -19.15
N LEU A 335 -2.57 19.03 -18.81
CA LEU A 335 -2.58 17.84 -17.96
C LEU A 335 -3.37 18.08 -16.65
N ALA A 336 -3.13 19.21 -15.98
CA ALA A 336 -3.86 19.51 -14.75
C ALA A 336 -5.38 19.58 -15.00
N HIS A 337 -5.81 20.20 -16.12
CA HIS A 337 -7.23 20.30 -16.46
C HIS A 337 -7.85 18.98 -16.89
N SER A 338 -7.08 18.09 -17.52
CA SER A 338 -7.57 16.76 -17.91
C SER A 338 -7.77 15.83 -16.71
N LYS A 339 -6.93 15.98 -15.67
CA LYS A 339 -6.99 15.16 -14.45
C LYS A 339 -8.04 15.63 -13.44
N LEU A 340 -8.52 16.89 -13.50
CA LEU A 340 -9.62 17.42 -12.67
C LEU A 340 -10.97 16.78 -13.06
N ARG A 341 -11.10 15.51 -12.75
CA ARG A 341 -12.21 14.60 -13.05
C ARG A 341 -12.36 13.61 -11.89
N ALA A 342 -13.48 12.91 -11.86
CA ALA A 342 -13.75 11.91 -10.85
C ALA A 342 -12.81 10.70 -10.95
N CYS A 343 -12.71 9.91 -9.88
CA CYS A 343 -12.03 8.61 -9.87
C CYS A 343 -12.85 7.58 -9.10
N SER A 344 -12.48 6.31 -9.24
CA SER A 344 -13.02 5.21 -8.44
C SER A 344 -11.88 4.26 -8.09
N PHE A 345 -11.96 3.60 -6.95
CA PHE A 345 -11.01 2.55 -6.55
C PHE A 345 -11.66 1.52 -5.63
N GLY A 346 -11.13 0.31 -5.64
CA GLY A 346 -11.70 -0.86 -4.97
C GLY A 346 -12.09 -1.94 -5.98
N PRO A 347 -13.16 -2.72 -5.72
CA PRO A 347 -14.00 -2.67 -4.51
C PRO A 347 -13.25 -3.06 -3.23
N GLU A 348 -12.11 -3.77 -3.37
CA GLU A 348 -11.37 -4.34 -2.26
C GLU A 348 -10.06 -3.58 -2.00
N LEU A 349 -9.75 -3.38 -0.71
CA LEU A 349 -8.40 -3.08 -0.23
C LEU A 349 -7.66 -4.39 -0.01
N ARG A 350 -6.59 -4.61 -0.78
CA ARG A 350 -5.65 -5.71 -0.60
C ARG A 350 -4.56 -5.30 0.39
N VAL A 351 -4.57 -5.89 1.58
CA VAL A 351 -3.59 -5.69 2.67
C VAL A 351 -2.49 -6.74 2.57
N GLY A 352 -1.23 -6.34 2.68
CA GLY A 352 -0.06 -7.21 2.62
C GLY A 352 0.87 -6.89 1.44
N ASP A 353 1.87 -7.73 1.24
CA ASP A 353 2.90 -7.52 0.20
C ASP A 353 2.29 -7.62 -1.20
N LEU A 354 2.65 -6.67 -2.06
CA LEU A 354 2.20 -6.64 -3.46
C LEU A 354 3.05 -7.61 -4.30
N PRO A 355 2.45 -8.43 -5.17
CA PRO A 355 3.20 -9.17 -6.18
C PRO A 355 4.02 -8.24 -7.07
N GLN A 356 5.24 -8.67 -7.41
CA GLN A 356 6.17 -7.85 -8.21
C GLN A 356 5.65 -7.58 -9.62
N SER A 357 4.91 -8.52 -10.21
CA SER A 357 4.29 -8.38 -11.53
C SER A 357 2.84 -8.80 -11.43
N LEU A 358 1.96 -7.98 -12.02
CA LEU A 358 0.53 -8.17 -12.06
C LEU A 358 0.04 -7.99 -13.50
N SER A 359 -0.98 -8.75 -13.87
CA SER A 359 -1.72 -8.57 -15.12
C SER A 359 -3.21 -8.52 -14.81
N GLY A 360 -3.88 -7.55 -15.42
CA GLY A 360 -5.31 -7.37 -15.36
C GLY A 360 -5.90 -7.10 -16.75
N THR A 361 -7.20 -6.91 -16.79
CA THR A 361 -7.94 -6.60 -18.02
C THR A 361 -8.80 -5.37 -17.79
N SER A 362 -8.76 -4.44 -18.74
CA SER A 362 -9.70 -3.32 -18.84
C SER A 362 -10.66 -3.58 -19.99
N ARG A 363 -11.95 -3.34 -19.75
CA ARG A 363 -13.03 -3.49 -20.73
C ARG A 363 -13.90 -2.24 -20.76
N VAL A 364 -14.28 -1.84 -21.97
CA VAL A 364 -15.35 -0.87 -22.21
C VAL A 364 -16.54 -1.64 -22.77
N TRP A 365 -17.67 -1.54 -22.08
CA TRP A 365 -18.94 -2.13 -22.50
C TRP A 365 -19.87 -1.05 -23.02
N ARG A 366 -20.59 -1.33 -24.11
CA ARG A 366 -21.65 -0.50 -24.67
C ARG A 366 -22.82 -1.38 -25.06
N ASP A 367 -24.03 -1.03 -24.63
CA ASP A 367 -25.27 -1.77 -24.92
C ASP A 367 -25.16 -3.29 -24.62
N GLY A 368 -24.51 -3.64 -23.51
CA GLY A 368 -24.31 -5.02 -23.08
C GLY A 368 -23.25 -5.82 -23.85
N LYS A 369 -22.52 -5.19 -24.78
CA LYS A 369 -21.44 -5.83 -25.56
C LYS A 369 -20.08 -5.21 -25.21
N VAL A 370 -19.03 -6.02 -25.27
CA VAL A 370 -17.65 -5.53 -25.16
C VAL A 370 -17.33 -4.75 -26.43
N LEU A 371 -17.12 -3.43 -26.28
CA LEU A 371 -16.67 -2.55 -27.34
C LEU A 371 -15.16 -2.62 -27.52
N TRP A 372 -14.44 -2.71 -26.40
CA TRP A 372 -12.99 -2.79 -26.35
C TRP A 372 -12.55 -3.57 -25.11
N GLU A 373 -11.45 -4.29 -25.24
CA GLU A 373 -10.81 -5.06 -24.16
C GLU A 373 -9.30 -5.05 -24.39
N LYS A 374 -8.54 -4.86 -23.31
CA LYS A 374 -7.08 -4.97 -23.35
C LYS A 374 -6.49 -5.39 -22.02
N GLU A 375 -5.40 -6.15 -22.09
CA GLU A 375 -4.55 -6.44 -20.94
C GLU A 375 -3.82 -5.17 -20.48
N PHE A 376 -3.70 -5.00 -19.17
CA PHE A 376 -2.81 -4.00 -18.58
C PHE A 376 -1.87 -4.69 -17.58
N LEU A 377 -0.61 -4.28 -17.60
CA LEU A 377 0.42 -4.78 -16.70
C LEU A 377 0.65 -3.77 -15.60
N SER A 378 0.80 -4.25 -14.37
CA SER A 378 1.10 -3.43 -13.19
C SER A 378 2.05 -4.15 -12.24
N GLY A 379 2.32 -3.57 -11.07
CA GLY A 379 3.35 -4.03 -10.15
C GLY A 379 4.74 -3.51 -10.52
N GLU A 380 5.61 -3.44 -9.51
CA GLU A 380 6.89 -2.74 -9.59
C GLU A 380 7.80 -3.24 -10.72
N ALA A 381 7.73 -4.53 -11.09
CA ALA A 381 8.50 -5.10 -12.20
C ALA A 381 8.14 -4.48 -13.56
N ASN A 382 6.91 -4.00 -13.73
CA ASN A 382 6.41 -3.38 -14.97
C ASN A 382 6.57 -1.85 -14.98
N MET A 383 7.15 -1.29 -13.90
CA MET A 383 7.35 0.14 -13.71
C MET A 383 8.82 0.54 -13.87
N CYS A 384 9.09 1.80 -14.21
CA CYS A 384 10.42 2.40 -14.22
C CYS A 384 10.79 3.04 -12.87
N HIS A 385 9.83 3.26 -11.97
CA HIS A 385 10.09 3.66 -10.59
C HIS A 385 9.81 2.51 -9.61
N SER A 386 10.54 2.46 -8.49
CA SER A 386 10.13 1.64 -7.34
C SER A 386 9.01 2.33 -6.57
N LEU A 387 8.16 1.56 -5.90
CA LEU A 387 7.10 2.09 -5.03
C LEU A 387 7.70 2.96 -3.92
N GLU A 388 8.82 2.53 -3.32
CA GLU A 388 9.53 3.30 -2.30
C GLU A 388 9.94 4.69 -2.82
N ASN A 389 10.39 4.77 -4.08
CA ASN A 389 10.77 6.04 -4.69
C ASN A 389 9.55 6.93 -4.96
N LEU A 390 8.45 6.37 -5.48
CA LEU A 390 7.19 7.10 -5.68
C LEU A 390 6.62 7.64 -4.37
N GLU A 391 6.61 6.80 -3.33
CA GLU A 391 6.16 7.16 -1.98
C GLU A 391 7.03 8.24 -1.35
N TYR A 392 8.36 8.16 -1.48
CA TYR A 392 9.25 9.22 -1.04
C TYR A 392 8.91 10.54 -1.73
N HIS A 393 8.78 10.53 -3.06
CA HIS A 393 8.49 11.74 -3.82
C HIS A 393 7.09 12.30 -3.56
N HIS A 394 6.13 11.46 -3.17
CA HIS A 394 4.84 11.91 -2.66
C HIS A 394 4.98 12.51 -1.25
N PHE A 395 5.45 11.75 -0.27
CA PHE A 395 5.37 12.13 1.16
C PHE A 395 6.53 13.01 1.68
N LYS A 396 7.54 13.35 0.87
CA LYS A 396 8.62 14.27 1.27
C LYS A 396 8.14 15.68 1.64
N TYR A 397 6.91 16.05 1.28
CA TYR A 397 6.35 17.37 1.53
C TYR A 397 5.55 17.41 2.84
N ALA A 398 5.94 18.29 3.77
CA ALA A 398 5.32 18.40 5.10
C ALA A 398 3.80 18.68 5.08
N GLN A 399 3.28 19.27 4.00
CA GLN A 399 1.85 19.54 3.81
C GLN A 399 1.01 18.27 3.67
N PHE A 400 1.61 17.15 3.26
CA PHE A 400 0.96 15.83 3.10
C PHE A 400 1.10 14.94 4.33
N LEU A 401 1.64 15.49 5.44
CA LEU A 401 1.91 14.77 6.67
C LEU A 401 1.04 15.30 7.82
N ARG A 402 -0.24 15.54 7.53
CA ARG A 402 -1.26 15.98 8.48
C ARG A 402 -1.89 14.77 9.16
N PRO A 403 -1.79 14.63 10.50
CA PRO A 403 -2.37 13.49 11.21
C PRO A 403 -3.85 13.24 10.90
N GLY A 404 -4.19 11.98 10.62
CA GLY A 404 -5.55 11.54 10.33
C GLY A 404 -5.99 11.68 8.87
N ASP A 405 -5.24 12.41 8.04
CA ASP A 405 -5.54 12.52 6.61
C ASP A 405 -5.38 11.17 5.90
N VAL A 406 -6.19 10.97 4.87
CA VAL A 406 -6.15 9.81 3.97
C VAL A 406 -5.50 10.23 2.66
N HIS A 407 -4.65 9.38 2.11
CA HIS A 407 -4.10 9.58 0.78
C HIS A 407 -4.45 8.38 -0.11
N VAL A 408 -4.89 8.70 -1.32
CA VAL A 408 -5.04 7.76 -2.43
C VAL A 408 -4.07 8.20 -3.51
N HIS A 409 -3.13 7.32 -3.85
CA HIS A 409 -2.09 7.62 -4.81
C HIS A 409 -2.10 6.63 -5.98
N PHE A 410 -2.44 7.13 -7.15
CA PHE A 410 -2.50 6.41 -8.41
C PHE A 410 -1.10 6.26 -9.03
N PHE A 411 -0.68 5.02 -9.30
CA PHE A 411 0.70 4.73 -9.71
C PHE A 411 0.94 4.78 -11.22
N GLY A 412 -0.04 5.23 -12.01
CA GLY A 412 0.05 5.36 -13.45
C GLY A 412 -0.39 4.10 -14.18
N THR A 413 -0.73 4.26 -15.47
CA THR A 413 -0.98 3.16 -16.40
C THR A 413 -0.22 3.35 -17.72
N ALA A 414 -0.19 2.28 -18.52
CA ALA A 414 0.21 2.31 -19.94
C ALA A 414 -0.94 1.93 -20.89
N THR A 415 -2.09 1.51 -20.34
CA THR A 415 -3.21 0.97 -21.12
C THR A 415 -4.41 1.89 -20.96
N LEU A 416 -4.93 2.41 -22.07
CA LEU A 416 -6.14 3.24 -22.11
C LEU A 416 -6.83 3.06 -23.46
N SER A 417 -8.16 2.95 -23.47
CA SER A 417 -8.94 2.73 -24.71
C SER A 417 -8.78 3.88 -25.71
N PHE A 418 -8.60 5.12 -25.22
CA PHE A 418 -8.40 6.30 -26.06
C PHE A 418 -7.16 6.19 -26.97
N ALA A 419 -6.07 5.55 -26.51
CA ALA A 419 -4.88 5.34 -27.33
C ALA A 419 -5.13 4.38 -28.52
N ASP A 420 -6.17 3.55 -28.44
CA ASP A 420 -6.63 2.66 -29.51
C ASP A 420 -7.79 3.28 -30.32
N GLY A 421 -8.09 4.57 -30.11
CA GLY A 421 -9.10 5.32 -30.86
C GLY A 421 -10.54 5.08 -30.40
N VAL A 422 -10.75 4.45 -29.25
CA VAL A 422 -12.08 4.28 -28.66
C VAL A 422 -12.53 5.62 -28.08
N ARG A 423 -13.73 6.04 -28.45
CA ARG A 423 -14.40 7.21 -27.87
C ARG A 423 -15.50 6.76 -26.93
N THR A 424 -15.34 7.07 -25.65
CA THR A 424 -16.35 6.77 -24.63
C THR A 424 -17.52 7.75 -24.74
N GLN A 425 -18.68 7.33 -24.28
CA GLN A 425 -19.90 8.13 -24.27
C GLN A 425 -20.80 7.76 -23.09
N PRO A 426 -21.74 8.62 -22.70
CA PRO A 426 -22.74 8.27 -21.71
C PRO A 426 -23.49 6.96 -22.06
N GLY A 427 -23.67 6.10 -21.06
CA GLY A 427 -24.19 4.74 -21.21
C GLY A 427 -23.12 3.66 -21.31
N ASP A 428 -21.85 4.04 -21.52
CA ASP A 428 -20.74 3.09 -21.43
C ASP A 428 -20.50 2.63 -19.99
N ARG A 429 -19.94 1.44 -19.85
CA ARG A 429 -19.52 0.87 -18.57
C ARG A 429 -18.07 0.41 -18.67
N PHE A 430 -17.25 0.88 -17.74
CA PHE A 430 -15.88 0.44 -17.54
C PHE A 430 -15.84 -0.72 -16.56
N GLU A 431 -15.05 -1.74 -16.87
CA GLU A 431 -14.78 -2.87 -15.99
C GLU A 431 -13.28 -3.14 -15.98
N ILE A 432 -12.69 -3.12 -14.78
CA ILE A 432 -11.27 -3.36 -14.58
C ILE A 432 -11.12 -4.53 -13.62
N SER A 433 -10.52 -5.61 -14.10
CA SER A 433 -10.36 -6.85 -13.34
C SER A 433 -8.89 -7.21 -13.18
N GLN A 434 -8.49 -7.60 -11.97
CA GLN A 434 -7.16 -8.15 -11.68
C GLN A 434 -7.28 -9.20 -10.57
N ALA A 435 -6.90 -10.45 -10.85
CA ALA A 435 -7.24 -11.59 -10.00
C ALA A 435 -6.80 -11.44 -8.52
N GLU A 436 -5.62 -10.88 -8.30
CA GLU A 436 -5.03 -10.64 -6.97
C GLU A 436 -5.83 -9.63 -6.11
N PHE A 437 -6.81 -8.94 -6.69
CA PHE A 437 -7.57 -7.86 -6.05
C PHE A 437 -9.07 -8.18 -5.96
N GLY A 438 -9.47 -9.42 -6.25
CA GLY A 438 -10.83 -9.88 -6.05
C GLY A 438 -11.81 -9.44 -7.14
N LYS A 439 -12.99 -8.96 -6.74
CA LYS A 439 -14.07 -8.59 -7.67
C LYS A 439 -13.64 -7.39 -8.54
N PRO A 440 -14.12 -7.30 -9.79
CA PRO A 440 -13.74 -6.22 -10.68
C PRO A 440 -14.26 -4.86 -10.19
N LEU A 441 -13.51 -3.81 -10.48
CA LEU A 441 -13.97 -2.43 -10.36
C LEU A 441 -14.84 -2.08 -11.56
N VAL A 442 -16.09 -1.71 -11.32
CA VAL A 442 -17.04 -1.37 -12.37
C VAL A 442 -17.55 0.05 -12.16
N ASN A 443 -17.57 0.87 -13.19
CA ASN A 443 -18.16 2.21 -13.14
C ASN A 443 -18.84 2.53 -14.47
N GLY A 444 -20.00 3.19 -14.44
CA GLY A 444 -20.66 3.70 -15.65
C GLY A 444 -20.12 5.08 -16.06
N LEU A 445 -20.59 5.60 -17.20
CA LEU A 445 -20.43 7.00 -17.59
C LEU A 445 -21.81 7.61 -17.84
N ALA A 446 -22.10 8.75 -17.21
CA ALA A 446 -23.38 9.44 -17.29
C ALA A 446 -23.16 10.95 -17.55
N PRO A 447 -24.08 11.64 -18.23
CA PRO A 447 -23.96 13.09 -18.40
C PRO A 447 -24.22 13.78 -17.05
N SER A 448 -23.66 14.97 -16.86
CA SER A 448 -24.00 15.85 -15.73
C SER A 448 -24.35 17.27 -16.18
N GLU A 449 -25.08 17.97 -15.32
CA GLU A 449 -25.41 19.38 -15.53
C GLU A 449 -24.21 20.30 -15.23
N PRO A 450 -24.12 21.47 -15.88
CA PRO A 450 -23.06 22.43 -15.60
C PRO A 450 -23.24 23.03 -14.20
N VAL A 451 -22.19 22.95 -13.38
CA VAL A 451 -22.20 23.48 -11.99
C VAL A 451 -21.86 24.96 -11.89
N PHE A 452 -21.30 25.55 -12.95
CA PHE A 452 -20.87 26.95 -13.00
C PHE A 452 -21.01 27.52 -14.40
N GLN A 453 -21.29 28.82 -14.51
CA GLN A 453 -21.45 29.52 -15.79
C GLN A 453 -20.53 30.75 -15.88
N PRO A 454 -20.00 31.08 -17.08
CA PRO A 454 -19.26 32.31 -17.30
C PRO A 454 -20.03 33.55 -16.83
N GLY A 455 -19.35 34.45 -16.11
CA GLY A 455 -19.99 35.63 -15.51
C GLY A 455 -20.68 35.38 -14.16
N GLY A 456 -20.74 34.13 -13.68
CA GLY A 456 -21.34 33.76 -12.39
C GLY A 456 -20.51 34.10 -11.14
N ILE A 457 -19.38 34.80 -11.28
CA ILE A 457 -18.55 35.23 -10.15
C ILE A 457 -19.22 36.41 -9.44
N GLY A 458 -19.65 36.19 -8.20
CA GLY A 458 -20.13 37.26 -7.31
C GLY A 458 -19.02 38.27 -6.99
N LYS A 459 -19.40 39.54 -6.79
CA LYS A 459 -18.52 40.60 -6.28
C LYS A 459 -19.08 41.06 -4.95
N LEU A 460 -18.23 41.15 -3.92
CA LEU A 460 -18.58 41.65 -2.59
C LEU A 460 -18.05 43.07 -2.40
#